data_AF-A0A3E0GVP8-F1
#
_entry.id   AF-A0A3E0GVP8-F1
#
_cell.length_a   1.000
_cell.length_b   1.000
_cell.length_c   1.000
_cell.angle_alpha   90.00
_cell.angle_beta   90.00
_cell.angle_gamma   90.00
#
_symmetry.space_group_name_H-M   'P 1'
#
loop_
_entity.id
_entity.type
_entity.pdbx_description
1 polymer ?
#
loop_
_entity_poly.entity_id
_entity_poly.type
_entity_poly.pdbx_seq_one_letter_code
_entity_poly.pdbx_strand_id
1 'polypeptide(L)'
;MARKPPAAVRARLLVRPRTQENSPRLSALPPRSRSALRTPIRPLDDLIRQKTLPEPSALAVVNVSLPAENGPYACPCCGYLTLDVRGGYEICPVCFWEDDGQDDHDAAVVRGGPNKDLSLAQARTNFAALGASSGRCLSHVRPPHDEEHPLRSPPTRRCDSSTTSGELDSLA
;
A
#
# COMPACT_ATOMS: atom_id res chain seq x y z
N MET A 1 -48.70 9.83 1.23
CA MET A 1 -48.35 11.03 2.02
C MET A 1 -46.85 11.28 1.87
N ALA A 2 -46.47 12.19 0.96
CA ALA A 2 -45.08 12.44 0.61
C ALA A 2 -44.40 13.31 1.68
N ARG A 3 -43.33 12.80 2.30
CA ARG A 3 -42.51 13.57 3.25
C ARG A 3 -41.61 14.53 2.47
N LYS A 4 -41.72 15.82 2.81
CA LYS A 4 -40.96 16.92 2.22
C LYS A 4 -39.48 16.83 2.66
N PRO A 5 -38.49 17.01 1.77
CA PRO A 5 -37.07 17.02 2.17
C PRO A 5 -36.73 18.32 2.93
N PRO A 6 -35.76 18.29 3.86
CA PRO A 6 -35.33 19.47 4.60
C PRO A 6 -34.50 20.43 3.74
N ALA A 7 -34.62 21.72 4.06
CA ALA A 7 -33.98 22.82 3.35
C ALA A 7 -32.44 22.78 3.44
N ALA A 8 -31.78 22.97 2.30
CA ALA A 8 -30.33 23.06 2.20
C ALA A 8 -29.80 24.32 2.90
N VAL A 9 -28.90 24.14 3.85
CA VAL A 9 -28.13 25.22 4.50
C VAL A 9 -27.06 25.70 3.52
N ARG A 10 -27.20 26.94 3.02
CA ARG A 10 -26.19 27.58 2.17
C ARG A 10 -25.05 28.13 3.03
N ALA A 11 -23.88 27.50 2.95
CA ALA A 11 -22.65 28.06 3.51
C ALA A 11 -22.24 29.31 2.70
N ARG A 12 -22.15 30.46 3.38
CA ARG A 12 -21.63 31.71 2.80
C ARG A 12 -20.10 31.60 2.70
N LEU A 13 -19.59 31.54 1.48
CA LEU A 13 -18.15 31.65 1.20
C LEU A 13 -17.70 33.08 1.53
N LEU A 14 -16.89 33.25 2.59
CA LEU A 14 -16.26 34.53 2.90
C LEU A 14 -15.06 34.73 1.97
N VAL A 15 -15.25 35.53 0.92
CA VAL A 15 -14.16 35.98 0.04
C VAL A 15 -13.32 37.00 0.82
N ARG A 16 -12.04 36.68 1.05
CA ARG A 16 -11.08 37.60 1.67
C ARG A 16 -10.63 38.68 0.65
N PRO A 17 -10.52 39.95 1.05
CA PRO A 17 -10.02 41.00 0.15
C PRO A 17 -8.52 40.84 -0.13
N ARG A 18 -8.14 41.10 -1.39
CA ARG A 18 -6.75 41.16 -1.86
C ARG A 18 -6.01 42.32 -1.17
N THR A 19 -4.95 42.00 -0.44
CA THR A 19 -3.99 43.01 0.02
C THR A 19 -3.10 43.44 -1.14
N GLN A 20 -2.92 44.76 -1.22
CA GLN A 20 -2.21 45.52 -2.24
C GLN A 20 -0.72 45.17 -2.30
N GLU A 21 -0.21 45.05 -3.52
CA GLU A 21 1.17 44.73 -3.85
C GLU A 21 2.14 45.81 -3.35
N ASN A 22 3.21 45.38 -2.66
CA ASN A 22 4.39 46.19 -2.40
C ASN A 22 5.57 45.53 -3.12
N SER A 23 5.89 46.04 -4.32
CA SER A 23 7.03 45.60 -5.13
C SER A 23 8.34 46.19 -4.59
N PRO A 24 9.36 45.39 -4.22
CA PRO A 24 10.69 45.92 -3.96
C PRO A 24 11.40 46.26 -5.29
N ARG A 25 11.98 47.45 -5.35
CA ARG A 25 12.82 47.91 -6.47
C ARG A 25 14.02 46.98 -6.65
N LEU A 26 14.09 46.28 -7.78
CA LEU A 26 15.27 45.52 -8.21
C LEU A 26 16.44 46.48 -8.47
N SER A 27 17.48 46.41 -7.65
CA SER A 27 18.78 47.03 -7.96
C SER A 27 19.44 46.29 -9.12
N ALA A 28 19.96 47.05 -10.09
CA ALA A 28 20.64 46.53 -11.27
C ALA A 28 21.83 45.61 -10.92
N LEU A 29 21.90 44.43 -11.54
CA LEU A 29 23.07 43.55 -11.51
C LEU A 29 24.13 44.04 -12.52
N PRO A 30 25.43 43.92 -12.23
CA PRO A 30 26.49 44.29 -13.16
C PRO A 30 26.57 43.31 -14.35
N PRO A 31 27.10 43.74 -15.51
CA PRO A 31 27.17 42.90 -16.70
C PRO A 31 28.13 41.73 -16.49
N ARG A 32 27.66 40.52 -16.81
CA ARG A 32 28.49 39.31 -16.85
C ARG A 32 29.48 39.39 -18.02
N SER A 33 30.77 39.26 -17.68
CA SER A 33 31.86 39.11 -18.64
C SER A 33 31.60 37.92 -19.57
N ARG A 34 31.62 38.18 -20.89
CA ARG A 34 31.55 37.15 -21.93
C ARG A 34 32.95 36.57 -22.13
N SER A 35 33.25 35.46 -21.45
CA SER A 35 34.36 34.61 -21.85
C SER A 35 33.85 33.22 -22.22
N ALA A 36 34.33 32.77 -23.38
CA ALA A 36 33.76 31.73 -24.21
C ALA A 36 34.13 30.33 -23.71
N LEU A 37 33.14 29.44 -23.69
CA LEU A 37 33.35 28.01 -23.91
C LEU A 37 32.31 27.55 -24.94
N ARG A 38 32.70 27.57 -26.21
CA ARG A 38 31.95 26.97 -27.31
C ARG A 38 32.15 25.45 -27.25
N THR A 39 31.29 24.76 -26.52
CA THR A 39 31.15 23.32 -26.70
C THR A 39 30.40 23.09 -28.03
N PRO A 40 30.87 22.22 -28.94
CA PRO A 40 30.17 21.95 -30.18
C PRO A 40 28.80 21.33 -29.88
N ILE A 41 27.74 21.98 -30.38
CA ILE A 41 26.37 21.47 -30.34
C ILE A 41 26.34 20.22 -31.24
N ARG A 42 26.14 19.04 -30.67
CA ARG A 42 25.90 17.82 -31.45
C ARG A 42 24.52 17.93 -32.13
N PRO A 43 24.35 17.50 -33.39
CA PRO A 43 23.07 17.56 -34.08
C PRO A 43 21.97 16.86 -33.28
N LEU A 44 20.77 17.45 -33.27
CA LEU A 44 19.63 17.00 -32.47
C LEU A 44 19.17 15.57 -32.80
N ASP A 45 19.47 15.09 -34.00
CA ASP A 45 19.10 13.75 -34.48
C ASP A 45 19.83 12.62 -33.73
N ASP A 46 21.02 12.87 -33.17
CA ASP A 46 21.81 11.87 -32.41
C ASP A 46 21.28 11.63 -30.99
N LEU A 47 20.50 12.56 -30.44
CA LEU A 47 19.92 12.45 -29.10
C LEU A 47 18.63 11.62 -29.05
N ILE A 48 17.97 11.44 -30.19
CA ILE A 48 16.75 10.62 -30.30
C ILE A 48 17.13 9.13 -30.35
N ARG A 49 18.26 8.78 -30.98
CA ARG A 49 18.74 7.39 -31.12
C ARG A 49 19.33 6.81 -29.83
N GLN A 50 19.72 7.65 -28.87
CA GLN A 50 20.25 7.24 -27.56
C GLN A 50 19.15 7.10 -26.49
N LYS A 51 17.90 7.43 -26.83
CA LYS A 51 16.72 7.29 -25.96
C LYS A 51 15.79 6.18 -26.45
N THR A 52 16.33 5.06 -26.90
CA THR A 52 15.52 3.83 -26.95
C THR A 52 15.23 3.46 -25.50
N LEU A 53 14.07 3.90 -25.02
CA LEU A 53 13.48 3.39 -23.78
C LEU A 53 13.47 1.86 -23.90
N PRO A 54 13.90 1.12 -22.87
CA PRO A 54 13.85 -0.34 -22.94
C PRO A 54 12.42 -0.76 -23.28
N GLU A 55 12.30 -1.69 -24.23
CA GLU A 55 11.01 -2.29 -24.61
C GLU A 55 10.27 -2.73 -23.33
N PRO A 56 8.96 -2.48 -23.20
CA PRO A 56 8.20 -2.64 -21.95
C PRO A 56 8.08 -4.10 -21.45
N SER A 57 8.76 -5.04 -22.10
CA SER A 57 8.68 -6.48 -21.82
C SER A 57 9.59 -6.97 -20.70
N ALA A 58 10.32 -6.10 -20.00
CA ALA A 58 11.15 -6.48 -18.86
C ALA A 58 10.86 -5.62 -17.62
N LEU A 59 9.59 -5.55 -17.21
CA LEU A 59 9.27 -5.16 -15.84
C LEU A 59 9.79 -6.28 -14.94
N ALA A 60 10.90 -6.03 -14.26
CA ALA A 60 11.38 -6.92 -13.21
C ALA A 60 10.27 -7.07 -12.17
N VAL A 61 9.71 -8.28 -12.05
CA VAL A 61 8.71 -8.58 -11.03
C VAL A 61 9.42 -8.52 -9.68
N VAL A 62 9.13 -7.48 -8.90
CA VAL A 62 9.63 -7.34 -7.54
C VAL A 62 8.71 -8.12 -6.62
N ASN A 63 9.27 -9.06 -5.85
CA ASN A 63 8.52 -9.84 -4.86
C ASN A 63 8.74 -9.24 -3.47
N VAL A 64 7.63 -9.02 -2.76
CA VAL A 64 7.65 -8.66 -1.34
C VAL A 64 7.76 -9.94 -0.52
N SER A 65 8.81 -10.05 0.29
CA SER A 65 9.02 -11.20 1.18
C SER A 65 9.38 -10.73 2.59
N LEU A 66 8.66 -11.24 3.60
CA LEU A 66 8.91 -10.96 5.02
C LEU A 66 8.91 -12.28 5.81
N PRO A 67 9.85 -12.45 6.75
CA PRO A 67 10.09 -13.73 7.41
C PRO A 67 9.12 -13.99 8.57
N ALA A 68 8.98 -15.24 9.02
CA ALA A 68 7.97 -15.64 9.99
C ALA A 68 8.05 -14.93 11.35
N GLU A 69 9.24 -14.46 11.78
CA GLU A 69 9.41 -13.90 13.13
C GLU A 69 8.60 -12.62 13.42
N ASN A 70 8.12 -11.90 12.39
CA ASN A 70 7.31 -10.69 12.59
C ASN A 70 5.87 -10.83 12.09
N GLY A 71 5.40 -12.06 11.84
CA GLY A 71 4.02 -12.36 11.53
C GLY A 71 3.09 -12.30 12.76
N PRO A 72 1.77 -12.48 12.56
CA PRO A 72 1.10 -12.70 11.28
C PRO A 72 1.01 -11.41 10.43
N TYR A 73 1.05 -11.57 9.11
CA TYR A 73 0.99 -10.51 8.12
C TYR A 73 -0.38 -10.41 7.45
N ALA A 74 -0.71 -9.19 7.03
CA ALA A 74 -1.92 -8.92 6.27
C ALA A 74 -1.83 -9.57 4.88
N CYS A 75 -2.87 -10.31 4.50
CA CYS A 75 -3.02 -10.79 3.13
C CYS A 75 -3.16 -9.57 2.18
N PRO A 76 -2.41 -9.52 1.07
CA PRO A 76 -2.44 -8.37 0.17
C PRO A 76 -3.79 -8.24 -0.55
N CYS A 77 -4.59 -9.30 -0.60
CA CYS A 77 -5.93 -9.32 -1.20
C CYS A 77 -7.01 -8.79 -0.23
N CYS A 78 -7.12 -9.36 0.97
CA CYS A 78 -8.23 -9.07 1.87
C CYS A 78 -7.88 -8.25 3.11
N GLY A 79 -6.59 -8.07 3.42
CA GLY A 79 -6.12 -7.26 4.55
C GLY A 79 -6.17 -7.94 5.92
N TYR A 80 -6.70 -9.17 6.02
CA TYR A 80 -6.72 -9.93 7.27
C TYR A 80 -5.35 -10.53 7.59
N LEU A 81 -4.97 -10.53 8.87
CA LEU A 81 -3.71 -11.05 9.39
C LEU A 81 -3.73 -12.58 9.39
N THR A 82 -3.34 -13.19 8.27
CA THR A 82 -3.57 -14.62 7.99
C THR A 82 -2.34 -15.35 7.48
N LEU A 83 -1.25 -14.62 7.22
CA LEU A 83 -0.04 -15.17 6.62
C LEU A 83 1.06 -15.18 7.66
N ASP A 84 1.71 -16.31 7.88
CA ASP A 84 2.88 -16.37 8.76
C ASP A 84 4.10 -15.76 8.08
N VAL A 85 4.23 -15.94 6.76
CA VAL A 85 5.31 -15.42 5.92
C VAL A 85 4.73 -14.60 4.75
N ARG A 86 5.29 -13.42 4.45
CA ARG A 86 4.96 -12.70 3.19
C ARG A 86 5.78 -13.26 2.04
N GLY A 87 5.15 -13.42 0.88
CA GLY A 87 5.72 -14.04 -0.31
C GLY A 87 6.05 -15.53 -0.13
N GLY A 88 5.44 -16.18 0.85
CA GLY A 88 5.71 -17.58 1.22
C GLY A 88 4.87 -18.62 0.50
N TYR A 89 4.07 -18.22 -0.51
CA TYR A 89 3.09 -19.08 -1.21
C TYR A 89 1.99 -19.64 -0.31
N GLU A 90 1.73 -18.98 0.82
CA GLU A 90 0.63 -19.33 1.70
C GLU A 90 -0.72 -18.93 1.08
N ILE A 91 -1.72 -19.79 1.24
CA ILE A 91 -3.08 -19.51 0.79
C ILE A 91 -3.86 -18.90 1.95
N CYS A 92 -4.32 -17.66 1.79
CA CYS A 92 -5.15 -17.00 2.78
C CYS A 92 -6.49 -17.73 2.94
N PRO A 93 -6.86 -18.27 4.12
CA PRO A 93 -8.11 -19.01 4.31
C PRO A 93 -9.37 -18.12 4.27
N VAL A 94 -9.20 -16.80 4.35
CA VAL A 94 -10.31 -15.84 4.34
C VAL A 94 -10.73 -15.48 2.92
N CYS A 95 -9.80 -15.37 1.98
CA CYS A 95 -10.10 -14.98 0.61
C CYS A 95 -9.61 -15.97 -0.45
N PHE A 96 -8.79 -16.94 -0.10
CA PHE A 96 -8.20 -17.92 -1.01
C PHE A 96 -7.27 -17.31 -2.07
N TRP A 97 -6.57 -16.23 -1.73
CA TRP A 97 -5.45 -15.71 -2.53
C TRP A 97 -4.16 -16.42 -2.09
N GLU A 98 -3.35 -16.90 -3.04
CA GLU A 98 -2.02 -17.44 -2.74
C GLU A 98 -0.98 -16.34 -2.81
N ASP A 99 -0.20 -16.20 -1.74
CA ASP A 99 0.77 -15.13 -1.60
C ASP A 99 2.09 -15.41 -2.32
N ASP A 100 2.15 -15.06 -3.60
CA ASP A 100 3.34 -15.15 -4.46
C ASP A 100 4.29 -13.94 -4.35
N GLY A 101 4.07 -13.06 -3.36
CA GLY A 101 4.84 -11.84 -3.16
C GLY A 101 4.39 -10.65 -4.00
N GLN A 102 3.23 -10.73 -4.67
CA GLN A 102 2.60 -9.59 -5.34
C GLN A 102 2.10 -8.56 -4.32
N ASP A 103 2.25 -7.28 -4.66
CA ASP A 103 1.85 -6.16 -3.79
C ASP A 103 1.43 -4.93 -4.63
N ASP A 104 1.24 -3.78 -3.98
CA ASP A 104 0.68 -2.57 -4.57
C ASP A 104 1.40 -2.07 -5.84
N HIS A 105 2.73 -2.22 -5.91
CA HIS A 105 3.53 -1.73 -7.05
C HIS A 105 3.19 -2.40 -8.37
N ASP A 106 2.63 -3.60 -8.33
CA ASP A 106 2.24 -4.35 -9.51
C ASP A 106 0.88 -5.05 -9.39
N ALA A 107 -0.01 -4.55 -8.52
CA ALA A 107 -1.30 -5.15 -8.25
C ALA A 107 -2.21 -5.28 -9.49
N ALA A 108 -2.03 -4.42 -10.51
CA ALA A 108 -2.77 -4.47 -11.75
C ALA A 108 -2.26 -5.54 -12.75
N VAL A 109 -1.05 -6.07 -12.53
CA VAL A 109 -0.42 -7.05 -13.41
C VAL A 109 -0.98 -8.45 -13.12
N VAL A 110 -1.33 -9.19 -14.17
CA VAL A 110 -1.61 -10.62 -14.05
C VAL A 110 -0.27 -11.35 -14.11
N ARG A 111 0.22 -11.82 -12.96
CA ARG A 111 1.51 -12.53 -12.86
C ARG A 111 1.45 -13.96 -13.41
N GLY A 112 0.26 -14.54 -13.55
CA GLY A 112 0.13 -15.96 -13.85
C GLY A 112 0.26 -16.80 -12.58
N GLY A 113 0.90 -17.97 -12.73
CA GLY A 113 1.28 -18.82 -11.61
C GLY A 113 0.07 -19.32 -10.80
N PRO A 114 0.13 -19.30 -9.45
CA PRO A 114 -0.90 -19.90 -8.61
C PRO A 114 -2.25 -19.17 -8.71
N ASN A 115 -2.21 -17.86 -8.96
CA ASN A 115 -3.39 -17.00 -9.10
C ASN A 115 -3.92 -16.95 -10.55
N LYS A 116 -3.31 -17.71 -11.48
CA LYS A 116 -3.78 -17.94 -12.87
C LYS A 116 -3.98 -16.62 -13.64
N ASP A 117 -5.20 -16.35 -14.08
CA ASP A 117 -5.61 -15.21 -14.88
C ASP A 117 -6.00 -13.98 -14.03
N LEU A 118 -5.82 -14.05 -12.71
CA LEU A 118 -6.28 -13.05 -11.77
C LEU A 118 -5.14 -12.12 -11.32
N SER A 119 -5.34 -10.81 -11.43
CA SER A 119 -4.46 -9.83 -10.78
C SER A 119 -4.88 -9.55 -9.33
N LEU A 120 -3.96 -9.09 -8.51
CA LEU A 120 -4.25 -8.72 -7.12
C LEU A 120 -5.34 -7.64 -7.02
N ALA A 121 -5.38 -6.67 -7.94
CA ALA A 121 -6.41 -5.64 -7.99
C ALA A 121 -7.81 -6.22 -8.28
N GLN A 122 -7.90 -7.21 -9.17
CA GLN A 122 -9.13 -7.93 -9.41
C GLN A 122 -9.54 -8.77 -8.20
N ALA A 123 -8.58 -9.45 -7.55
CA ALA A 123 -8.83 -10.23 -6.35
C ALA A 123 -9.39 -9.37 -5.20
N ARG A 124 -8.83 -8.18 -4.97
CA ARG A 124 -9.34 -7.18 -4.01
C ARG A 124 -10.79 -6.79 -4.32
N THR A 125 -11.08 -6.51 -5.59
CA THR A 125 -12.44 -6.17 -6.06
C THR A 125 -13.41 -7.33 -5.83
N ASN A 126 -12.99 -8.55 -6.16
CA ASN A 126 -13.77 -9.77 -5.97
C ASN A 126 -14.02 -10.02 -4.48
N PHE A 127 -13.02 -9.85 -3.63
CA PHE A 127 -13.19 -10.04 -2.19
C PHE A 127 -14.22 -9.08 -1.61
N ALA A 128 -14.17 -7.81 -2.02
CA ALA A 128 -15.16 -6.82 -1.60
C ALA A 128 -16.60 -7.15 -2.04
N ALA A 129 -16.77 -7.81 -3.20
CA ALA A 129 -18.08 -8.15 -3.75
C ALA A 129 -18.60 -9.54 -3.33
N LEU A 130 -17.71 -10.52 -3.16
CA LEU A 130 -18.02 -11.95 -3.05
C LEU A 130 -17.54 -12.58 -1.73
N GLY A 131 -16.60 -11.93 -1.01
CA GLY A 131 -15.90 -12.54 0.13
C GLY A 131 -14.82 -13.55 -0.26
N ALA A 132 -14.43 -13.64 -1.54
CA ALA A 132 -13.34 -14.49 -2.03
C ALA A 132 -12.57 -13.81 -3.16
N SER A 133 -11.31 -14.19 -3.37
CA SER A 133 -10.42 -13.71 -4.42
C SER A 133 -10.97 -13.97 -5.82
N SER A 134 -11.73 -15.07 -5.99
CA SER A 134 -12.50 -15.36 -7.20
C SER A 134 -13.78 -16.12 -6.86
N GLY A 135 -14.79 -16.03 -7.73
CA GLY A 135 -16.02 -16.81 -7.58
C GLY A 135 -15.80 -18.32 -7.58
N ARG A 136 -14.70 -18.81 -8.16
CA ARG A 136 -14.33 -20.24 -8.17
C ARG A 136 -13.88 -20.75 -6.79
N CYS A 137 -13.53 -19.85 -5.88
CA CYS A 137 -12.92 -20.20 -4.59
C CYS A 137 -13.90 -20.09 -3.41
N LEU A 138 -15.17 -19.76 -3.65
CA LEU A 138 -16.19 -19.55 -2.61
C LEU A 138 -16.38 -20.74 -1.67
N SER A 139 -16.19 -21.97 -2.14
CA SER A 139 -16.31 -23.17 -1.31
C SER A 139 -15.10 -23.43 -0.39
N HIS A 140 -14.04 -22.64 -0.52
CA HIS A 140 -12.77 -22.84 0.20
C HIS A 140 -12.45 -21.73 1.20
N VAL A 141 -13.29 -20.70 1.29
CA VAL A 141 -13.11 -19.59 2.23
C VAL A 141 -13.85 -19.82 3.53
N ARG A 142 -13.35 -19.21 4.61
CA ARG A 142 -14.04 -19.08 5.89
C ARG A 142 -14.13 -17.61 6.32
N PRO A 143 -15.05 -17.26 7.24
CA PRO A 143 -14.98 -15.97 7.93
C PRO A 143 -13.63 -15.78 8.63
N PRO A 144 -13.14 -14.52 8.76
CA PRO A 144 -11.98 -14.22 9.58
C PRO A 144 -12.27 -14.53 11.05
N HIS A 145 -11.26 -14.99 11.78
CA HIS A 145 -11.28 -15.07 13.23
C HIS A 145 -11.06 -13.68 13.85
N ASP A 146 -11.46 -13.53 15.12
CA ASP A 146 -11.39 -12.26 15.84
C ASP A 146 -9.96 -11.68 15.89
N GLU A 147 -8.96 -12.53 16.04
CA GLU A 147 -7.53 -12.21 16.08
C GLU A 147 -6.95 -11.80 14.71
N GLU A 148 -7.61 -12.14 13.61
CA GLU A 148 -7.14 -11.84 12.25
C GLU A 148 -7.53 -10.43 11.80
N HIS A 149 -8.34 -9.72 12.59
CA HIS A 149 -8.75 -8.34 12.31
C HIS A 149 -7.60 -7.35 12.63
N PRO A 150 -7.08 -6.61 11.63
CA PRO A 150 -5.90 -5.74 11.81
C PRO A 150 -6.09 -4.57 12.79
N LEU A 151 -7.33 -4.27 13.18
CA LEU A 151 -7.68 -3.19 14.10
C LEU A 151 -8.19 -3.66 15.47
N ARG A 152 -8.27 -4.98 15.70
CA ARG A 152 -8.56 -5.47 17.06
C ARG A 152 -7.29 -5.33 17.89
N SER A 153 -7.41 -4.68 19.04
CA SER A 153 -6.30 -4.59 20.00
C SER A 153 -5.81 -6.00 20.29
N PRO A 154 -4.48 -6.26 20.27
CA PRO A 154 -3.98 -7.56 20.67
C PRO A 154 -4.51 -7.86 22.08
N PRO A 155 -4.91 -9.11 22.38
CA PRO A 155 -5.29 -9.46 23.75
C PRO A 155 -4.13 -9.04 24.64
N THR A 156 -4.39 -8.13 25.59
CA THR A 156 -3.39 -7.63 26.52
C THR A 156 -2.71 -8.85 27.12
N ARG A 157 -1.44 -9.11 26.79
CA ARG A 157 -0.68 -10.18 27.45
C ARG A 157 -0.78 -9.86 28.94
N ARG A 158 -1.42 -10.75 29.69
CA ARG A 158 -1.39 -10.70 31.14
C ARG A 158 0.10 -10.87 31.47
N CYS A 159 0.71 -9.79 31.94
CA CYS A 159 2.06 -9.85 32.49
C CYS A 159 1.93 -10.69 33.77
N ASP A 160 2.27 -11.98 33.69
CA ASP A 160 2.39 -12.83 34.86
C ASP A 160 3.62 -12.38 35.65
N SER A 161 3.47 -11.28 36.39
CA SER A 161 4.36 -10.93 37.49
C SER A 161 4.04 -11.90 38.63
N SER A 162 4.48 -13.15 38.50
CA SER A 162 4.46 -14.10 39.61
C SER A 162 5.59 -13.74 40.56
N THR A 163 5.25 -12.81 41.44
CA THR A 163 5.88 -12.52 42.72
C THR A 163 6.45 -13.77 43.37
N THR A 164 7.78 -13.85 43.50
CA THR A 164 8.41 -14.73 44.48
C THR A 164 8.18 -14.10 45.86
N SER A 165 7.24 -14.63 46.63
CA SER A 165 7.12 -14.34 48.07
C SER A 165 6.84 -15.67 48.76
N GLY A 166 7.75 -16.02 49.66
CA GLY A 166 8.00 -17.39 50.09
C GLY A 166 6.95 -18.01 50.99
N GLU A 167 7.09 -19.31 51.19
CA GLU A 167 6.47 -20.04 52.27
C GLU A 167 7.34 -21.25 52.68
N LEU A 168 7.85 -21.16 53.92
CA LEU A 168 8.08 -22.21 54.94
C LEU A 168 8.97 -23.41 54.63
N ASP A 169 10.24 -23.29 55.06
CA ASP A 169 11.06 -24.43 55.47
C ASP A 169 10.72 -24.76 56.95
N SER A 170 9.97 -25.83 57.16
CA SER A 170 9.86 -26.54 58.42
C SER A 170 9.62 -27.99 58.10
N LEU A 171 10.67 -28.80 58.19
CA LEU A 171 10.69 -30.20 58.63
C LEU A 171 12.11 -30.78 58.39
N ALA A 172 12.95 -30.75 59.42
CA ALA A 172 13.97 -31.76 59.73
C ALA A 172 14.47 -31.57 61.16
#